data_AF-A0AAU6X5K8-F1
#
_entry.id   AF-A0AAU6X5K8-F1
#
_cell.length_a   1.000
_cell.length_b   1.000
_cell.length_c   1.000
_cell.angle_alpha   90.00
_cell.angle_beta   90.00
_cell.angle_gamma   90.00
#
_symmetry.space_group_name_H-M   'P 1'
#
loop_
_entity.id
_entity.type
_entity.pdbx_description
1 polymer ?
#
loop_
_entity_poly.entity_id
_entity_poly.type
_entity_poly.pdbx_seq_one_letter_code
_entity_poly.pdbx_strand_id
1 'polypeptide(L)' 'MSEQKFEGFDDQLKDLRPEVKEKALELASAYVAAGTQPEVALKKATAEAELWFLDSEG' A
#
# COMPACT_ATOMS: atom_id res chain seq x y z
N MET A 1 -11.23 8.82 7.59
CA MET A 1 -12.10 8.54 6.43
C MET A 1 -11.30 7.95 5.25
N SER A 2 -10.22 7.18 5.49
CA SER A 2 -9.33 6.68 4.42
C SER A 2 -9.38 5.15 4.25
N GLU A 3 -9.88 4.42 5.25
CA GLU A 3 -9.91 2.95 5.26
C GLU A 3 -10.94 2.35 4.30
N GLN A 4 -12.05 3.03 4.03
CA GLN A 4 -13.12 2.52 3.15
C GLN A 4 -12.71 2.37 1.66
N LYS A 5 -11.59 2.97 1.22
CA LYS A 5 -11.15 2.83 -0.18
C LYS A 5 -10.46 1.50 -0.46
N PHE A 6 -10.02 0.78 0.58
CA PHE A 6 -9.22 -0.43 0.43
C PHE A 6 -9.77 -1.64 1.21
N GLU A 7 -11.00 -1.58 1.74
CA GLU A 7 -11.63 -2.69 2.49
C GLU A 7 -11.67 -4.04 1.73
N GLY A 8 -11.60 -4.03 0.39
CA GLY A 8 -11.52 -5.25 -0.43
C GLY A 8 -10.13 -5.86 -0.58
N PHE A 9 -9.10 -5.19 -0.07
CA PHE A 9 -7.69 -5.60 -0.21
C PHE A 9 -7.06 -6.07 1.09
N ASP A 10 -7.85 -6.20 2.15
CA ASP A 10 -7.34 -6.66 3.43
C ASP A 10 -6.63 -8.01 3.30
N ASP A 11 -7.08 -8.92 2.43
CA ASP A 11 -6.38 -10.20 2.18
C ASP A 11 -4.96 -10.01 1.60
N GLN A 12 -4.73 -9.01 0.75
CA GLN A 12 -3.38 -8.68 0.23
C GLN A 12 -2.53 -7.93 1.24
N LEU A 13 -3.14 -7.25 2.21
CA LEU A 13 -2.47 -6.49 3.26
C LEU A 13 -2.27 -7.32 4.55
N LYS A 14 -2.93 -8.47 4.68
CA LYS A 14 -2.94 -9.32 5.89
C LYS A 14 -1.61 -10.02 6.11
N ASP A 15 -0.95 -10.40 5.02
CA ASP A 15 0.36 -11.06 5.03
C ASP A 15 1.52 -10.06 5.08
N LEU A 16 1.23 -8.75 4.98
CA LEU A 16 2.25 -7.71 5.06
C LEU A 16 2.58 -7.35 6.50
N ARG A 17 3.85 -7.01 6.73
CA ARG A 17 4.32 -6.46 8.00
C ARG A 17 3.60 -5.13 8.30
N PRO A 18 3.37 -4.79 9.58
CA PRO A 18 2.70 -3.54 9.95
C PRO A 18 3.35 -2.29 9.33
N GLU A 19 4.68 -2.20 9.31
CA GLU A 19 5.38 -1.05 8.71
C GLU A 19 5.16 -0.96 7.20
N VAL A 20 5.15 -2.12 6.52
CA VAL A 20 4.89 -2.20 5.07
C VAL A 20 3.44 -1.83 4.77
N LYS A 21 2.49 -2.26 5.61
CA LYS A 21 1.06 -1.92 5.46
C LYS A 21 0.82 -0.41 5.56
N GLU A 22 1.40 0.26 6.55
CA GLU A 22 1.29 1.71 6.69
C GLU A 22 1.89 2.44 5.48
N LYS A 23 3.08 2.01 5.04
CA LYS A 23 3.75 2.62 3.89
C LYS A 23 2.98 2.40 2.58
N ALA A 24 2.43 1.21 2.40
CA ALA A 24 1.59 0.88 1.24
C ALA A 24 0.31 1.72 1.23
N LEU A 25 -0.34 1.95 2.37
CA LEU A 25 -1.54 2.79 2.41
C LEU A 25 -1.22 4.27 2.12
N GLU A 26 -0.08 4.77 2.60
CA GLU A 26 0.40 6.12 2.31
C GLU A 26 0.63 6.30 0.80
N LEU A 27 1.40 5.40 0.18
CA LEU A 27 1.71 5.42 -1.25
C LEU A 27 0.44 5.22 -2.10
N ALA A 28 -0.44 4.28 -1.73
CA ALA A 28 -1.67 4.03 -2.45
C ALA A 28 -2.59 5.26 -2.44
N SER A 29 -2.65 5.98 -1.31
CA SER A 29 -3.40 7.23 -1.20
C SER A 29 -2.85 8.31 -2.15
N ALA A 30 -1.53 8.43 -2.27
CA ALA A 30 -0.88 9.34 -3.21
C ALA A 30 -1.17 8.96 -4.67
N TYR A 31 -1.10 7.67 -5.01
CA TYR A 31 -1.42 7.19 -6.36
C TYR A 31 -2.88 7.45 -6.74
N VAL A 32 -3.81 7.23 -5.82
CA VAL A 32 -5.23 7.53 -6.04
C VAL A 32 -5.45 9.03 -6.20
N ALA A 33 -4.79 9.86 -5.39
CA ALA A 33 -4.84 11.32 -5.53
C ALA A 33 -4.29 11.80 -6.88
N ALA A 34 -3.31 11.09 -7.45
CA ALA A 34 -2.78 11.32 -8.79
C ALA A 34 -3.68 10.80 -9.94
N GLY A 35 -4.83 10.19 -9.63
CA GLY A 35 -5.78 9.65 -10.61
C GLY A 35 -5.57 8.18 -10.98
N THR A 36 -4.73 7.46 -10.23
CA THR A 36 -4.55 6.01 -10.42
C THR A 36 -5.77 5.26 -9.86
N GLN A 37 -6.18 4.18 -10.51
CA GLN A 37 -7.25 3.31 -9.99
C GLN A 37 -6.83 2.72 -8.63
N PRO A 38 -7.73 2.66 -7.63
CA PRO A 38 -7.40 2.18 -6.27
C PRO A 38 -6.72 0.81 -6.24
N GLU A 39 -7.17 -0.12 -7.08
CA GLU A 39 -6.63 -1.47 -7.18
C GLU A 39 -5.18 -1.50 -7.71
N VAL A 40 -4.90 -0.68 -8.73
CA VAL A 40 -3.55 -0.53 -9.30
C VAL A 40 -2.64 0.24 -8.35
N ALA A 41 -3.18 1.28 -7.71
CA ALA A 41 -2.50 2.10 -6.74
C ALA A 41 -2.02 1.26 -5.55
N LEU A 42 -2.89 0.40 -5.01
CA LEU A 42 -2.54 -0.44 -3.88
C LEU A 42 -1.50 -1.50 -4.27
N LYS A 43 -1.65 -2.18 -5.41
CA LYS A 43 -0.65 -3.15 -5.89
C LYS A 43 0.75 -2.54 -6.04
N LYS A 44 0.83 -1.35 -6.65
CA LYS A 44 2.09 -0.63 -6.81
C LYS A 44 2.66 -0.21 -5.45
N ALA A 45 1.82 0.35 -4.61
CA ALA A 45 2.20 0.82 -3.30
C ALA A 45 2.70 -0.30 -2.38
N THR A 46 2.06 -1.47 -2.42
CA THR A 46 2.52 -2.66 -1.68
C THR A 46 3.91 -3.09 -2.14
N ALA A 47 4.12 -3.22 -3.45
CA ALA A 47 5.43 -3.62 -3.98
C ALA A 47 6.53 -2.61 -3.62
N GLU A 48 6.25 -1.30 -3.70
CA GLU A 48 7.18 -0.24 -3.29
C GLU A 48 7.43 -0.22 -1.79
N ALA A 49 6.40 -0.46 -0.97
CA ALA A 49 6.54 -0.54 0.47
C ALA A 49 7.38 -1.75 0.91
N GLU A 50 7.22 -2.90 0.26
CA GLU A 50 8.06 -4.09 0.48
C GLU A 50 9.51 -3.83 0.09
N LEU A 51 9.74 -3.18 -1.06
CA LEU A 51 11.06 -2.79 -1.52
C LEU A 51 11.74 -1.79 -0.57
N TRP A 52 11.03 -0.75 -0.14
CA TRP A 52 11.51 0.23 0.83
C TRP A 52 11.91 -0.43 2.16
N PHE A 53 11.10 -1.39 2.60
CA PHE A 53 11.38 -2.13 3.83
C PHE A 53 12.61 -3.02 3.67
N LEU A 54 12.74 -3.75 2.55
CA LEU A 54 13.92 -4.55 2.24
C LEU A 54 15.20 -3.71 2.15
N ASP A 55 15.12 -2.51 1.58
CA ASP A 55 16.23 -1.56 1.48
C ASP A 55 16.60 -0.97 2.87
N SER A 56 15.62 -0.83 3.77
CA SER A 56 15.84 -0.34 5.14
C SER A 56 16.39 -1.41 6.10
N GLU A 57 16.29 -2.71 5.78
CA GLU A 57 16.93 -3.81 6.54
C GLU A 57 18.39 -4.07 6.10
N GLY A 58 18.89 -3.36 5.08
CA GLY A 58 20.22 -3.51 4.48
C GLY A 58 21.36 -2.75 5.14
#